data_AF-A0A0A7GGK7-F1
#
_entry.id   AF-A0A0A7GGK7-F1
#
_cell.length_a   1.000
_cell.length_b   1.000
_cell.length_c   1.000
_cell.angle_alpha   90.00
_cell.angle_beta   90.00
_cell.angle_gamma   90.00
#
_symmetry.space_group_name_H-M   'P 1'
#
loop_
_entity.id
_entity.type
_entity.pdbx_description
1 polymer ?
#
loop_
_entity_poly.entity_id
_entity_poly.type
_entity_poly.pdbx_seq_one_letter_code
_entity_poly.pdbx_strand_id
1 'polypeptide(L)'
;MIFDEIGSFPLPEGISRDWIGENLHSREYAEMVRRAFLMKVNAGVDLPTYPQFRDMNRMFLDLIKNPEYQEDVYLIKKEFARIGEVEALLEMDVDKLRVCITGPFELYYREFGPVIYDDVLEKISISVGRFVENLDGAVVRCISLDEPSLGTNPELQPTEDQLEIAYENINFDGDVQIHLHSPLYYTKILGIESINVVGIESAKDERAMEFVDREELESADKYVRVGIARSDIDGIVAEYNARTGSNAWKDKNEILKAIDTIESPEVIKERILKAQRLFGERLKYIGPDCGLFSFPSQEHAVKLLENINEARRLL
;
A
#
# COMPACT_ATOMS: atom_id res chain seq x y z
N MET A 1 -8.02 -6.15 15.21
CA MET A 1 -7.73 -5.57 13.90
C MET A 1 -6.73 -4.43 14.05
N ILE A 2 -5.72 -4.39 13.19
CA ILE A 2 -4.67 -3.37 13.15
C ILE A 2 -5.07 -2.33 12.10
N PHE A 3 -5.01 -1.04 12.45
CA PHE A 3 -5.18 0.05 11.49
C PHE A 3 -3.87 0.33 10.76
N ASP A 4 -3.82 -0.02 9.47
CA ASP A 4 -2.71 0.30 8.57
C ASP A 4 -3.10 1.29 7.46
N GLU A 5 -2.12 1.64 6.64
CA GLU A 5 -2.32 2.41 5.41
C GLU A 5 -1.32 1.96 4.33
N ILE A 6 -1.55 2.38 3.09
CA ILE A 6 -0.96 1.73 1.91
C ILE A 6 0.43 2.26 1.54
N GLY A 7 0.82 3.49 1.89
CA GLY A 7 2.11 4.06 1.46
C GLY A 7 1.99 5.50 1.04
N SER A 8 1.62 5.68 -0.22
CA SER A 8 1.70 6.98 -0.89
C SER A 8 0.89 8.06 -0.17
N PHE A 9 1.51 9.22 0.00
CA PHE A 9 0.97 10.34 0.75
C PHE A 9 1.20 11.66 -0.01
N PRO A 10 0.33 12.68 0.10
CA PRO A 10 0.50 13.92 -0.62
C PRO A 10 1.84 14.59 -0.32
N LEU A 11 2.44 15.17 -1.36
CA LEU A 11 3.64 15.99 -1.19
C LEU A 11 3.33 17.22 -0.32
N PRO A 12 4.30 17.72 0.46
CA PRO A 12 4.16 19.00 1.14
C PRO A 12 3.88 20.13 0.15
N GLU A 13 3.19 21.17 0.62
CA GLU A 13 2.88 22.34 -0.19
C GLU A 13 4.16 22.98 -0.76
N GLY A 14 4.17 23.22 -2.07
CA GLY A 14 5.32 23.79 -2.78
C GLY A 14 6.39 22.78 -3.21
N ILE A 15 6.27 21.50 -2.87
CA ILE A 15 7.21 20.46 -3.29
C ILE A 15 6.68 19.75 -4.55
N SER A 16 7.54 19.64 -5.56
CA SER A 16 7.27 18.90 -6.80
C SER A 16 7.99 17.55 -6.84
N ARG A 17 7.56 16.67 -7.75
CA ARG A 17 8.29 15.41 -8.02
C ARG A 17 9.71 15.64 -8.54
N ASP A 18 9.94 16.71 -9.29
CA ASP A 18 11.27 17.07 -9.78
C ASP A 18 12.19 17.43 -8.61
N TRP A 19 11.68 18.22 -7.65
CA TRP A 19 12.43 18.55 -6.43
C TRP A 19 12.79 17.28 -5.66
N ILE A 20 11.85 16.32 -5.53
CA ILE A 20 12.12 15.02 -4.88
C ILE A 20 13.29 14.32 -5.59
N GLY A 21 13.24 14.21 -6.92
CA GLY A 21 14.30 13.55 -7.72
C GLY A 21 15.69 14.17 -7.52
N GLU A 22 15.78 15.49 -7.44
CA GLU A 22 17.05 16.21 -7.23
C GLU A 22 17.57 16.12 -5.79
N ASN A 23 16.72 15.80 -4.82
CA ASN A 23 17.01 15.89 -3.38
C ASN A 23 16.90 14.56 -2.63
N LEU A 24 16.83 13.41 -3.33
CA LEU A 24 16.64 12.09 -2.71
C LEU A 24 17.63 11.74 -1.58
N HIS A 25 18.86 12.24 -1.67
CA HIS A 25 19.92 11.98 -0.70
C HIS A 25 20.16 13.17 0.24
N SER A 26 19.30 14.19 0.19
CA SER A 26 19.44 15.37 1.04
C SER A 26 18.82 15.12 2.42
N ARG A 27 19.37 15.82 3.42
CA ARG A 27 18.77 15.85 4.77
C ARG A 27 17.35 16.41 4.75
N GLU A 28 17.06 17.32 3.83
CA GLU A 28 15.74 17.95 3.72
C GLU A 28 14.67 16.95 3.27
N TYR A 29 14.99 16.09 2.32
CA TYR A 29 14.10 15.00 1.91
C TYR A 29 13.87 14.00 3.06
N ALA A 30 14.93 13.59 3.76
CA ALA A 30 14.80 12.72 4.93
C ALA A 30 13.89 13.34 6.00
N GLU A 31 14.08 14.61 6.35
CA GLU A 31 13.20 15.31 7.31
C GLU A 31 11.75 15.41 6.84
N MET A 32 11.49 15.57 5.54
CA MET A 32 10.13 15.53 5.00
C MET A 32 9.47 14.16 5.16
N VAL A 33 10.22 13.08 4.90
CA VAL A 33 9.77 11.70 5.08
C VAL A 33 9.36 11.47 6.54
N ARG A 34 10.23 11.88 7.48
CA ARG A 34 9.99 11.79 8.93
C ARG A 34 8.74 12.56 9.37
N ARG A 35 8.58 13.80 8.90
CA ARG A 35 7.41 14.64 9.25
C ARG A 35 6.10 14.03 8.77
N ALA A 36 6.06 13.55 7.53
CA ALA A 36 4.85 12.91 7.00
C ALA A 36 4.55 11.59 7.71
N PHE A 37 5.56 10.80 8.05
CA PHE A 37 5.39 9.61 8.88
C PHE A 37 4.76 9.95 10.25
N LEU A 38 5.27 10.99 10.93
CA LEU A 38 4.71 11.44 12.21
C LEU A 38 3.28 11.96 12.08
N MET A 39 2.91 12.59 10.96
CA MET A 39 1.50 12.97 10.72
C MET A 39 0.58 11.74 10.73
N LYS A 40 1.00 10.64 10.09
CA LYS A 40 0.24 9.38 10.06
C LYS A 40 0.15 8.74 11.45
N VAL A 41 1.26 8.72 12.20
CA VAL A 41 1.29 8.26 13.60
C VAL A 41 0.30 9.07 14.45
N ASN A 42 0.35 10.40 14.35
CA ASN A 42 -0.50 11.31 15.13
C ASN A 42 -1.98 11.22 14.76
N ALA A 43 -2.31 10.85 13.51
CA ALA A 43 -3.68 10.55 13.09
C ALA A 43 -4.24 9.27 13.74
N GLY A 44 -3.37 8.45 14.35
CA GLY A 44 -3.73 7.23 15.07
C GLY A 44 -3.61 5.95 14.23
N VAL A 45 -2.81 5.96 13.16
CA VAL A 45 -2.47 4.75 12.42
C VAL A 45 -1.65 3.82 13.34
N ASP A 46 -2.12 2.58 13.52
CA ASP A 46 -1.41 1.63 14.38
C ASP A 46 -0.12 1.16 13.73
N LEU A 47 -0.13 0.89 12.43
CA LEU A 47 1.06 0.40 11.73
C LEU A 47 1.32 1.29 10.50
N PRO A 48 1.93 2.47 10.71
CA PRO A 48 2.18 3.43 9.63
C PRO A 48 3.26 2.91 8.68
N THR A 49 3.21 3.36 7.42
CA THR A 49 4.32 3.21 6.46
C THR A 49 4.90 4.59 6.11
N TYR A 50 6.10 4.57 5.53
CA TYR A 50 6.72 5.75 4.97
C TYR A 50 5.82 6.38 3.88
N PRO A 51 5.95 7.67 3.56
CA PRO A 51 4.98 8.40 2.74
C PRO A 51 5.09 8.11 1.23
N GLN A 52 6.09 7.33 0.81
CA GLN A 52 6.36 6.95 -0.57
C GLN A 52 6.19 8.14 -1.54
N PHE A 53 7.02 9.17 -1.36
CA PHE A 53 6.95 10.37 -2.22
C PHE A 53 7.48 10.12 -3.64
N ARG A 54 8.22 9.02 -3.82
CA ARG A 54 8.75 8.58 -5.11
C ARG A 54 7.70 7.79 -5.88
N ASP A 55 7.91 7.69 -7.18
CA ASP A 55 7.14 6.77 -8.01
C ASP A 55 7.36 5.32 -7.55
N MET A 56 6.27 4.58 -7.34
CA MET A 56 6.29 3.24 -6.76
C MET A 56 7.16 2.26 -7.55
N ASN A 57 7.24 2.41 -8.88
CA ASN A 57 8.04 1.52 -9.72
C ASN A 57 9.49 1.98 -9.75
N ARG A 58 9.72 3.28 -10.04
CA ARG A 58 11.08 3.83 -10.19
C ARG A 58 11.93 3.70 -8.94
N MET A 59 11.34 3.83 -7.75
CA MET A 59 12.11 3.73 -6.50
C MET A 59 12.80 2.38 -6.30
N PHE A 60 12.33 1.32 -6.97
CA PHE A 60 12.97 0.00 -7.00
C PHE A 60 13.70 -0.24 -8.32
N LEU A 61 13.05 0.01 -9.47
CA LEU A 61 13.63 -0.25 -10.79
C LEU A 61 14.91 0.55 -11.06
N ASP A 62 14.99 1.80 -10.61
CA ASP A 62 16.19 2.63 -10.83
C ASP A 62 17.40 2.02 -10.10
N LEU A 63 17.18 1.40 -8.93
CA LEU A 63 18.21 0.67 -8.20
C LEU A 63 18.52 -0.68 -8.87
N ILE A 64 17.49 -1.44 -9.23
CA ILE A 64 17.61 -2.76 -9.84
C ILE A 64 18.33 -2.67 -11.19
N LYS A 65 18.11 -1.61 -11.95
CA LYS A 65 18.67 -1.39 -13.30
C LYS A 65 20.02 -0.66 -13.29
N ASN A 66 20.49 -0.20 -12.14
CA ASN A 66 21.77 0.49 -12.06
C ASN A 66 22.91 -0.50 -12.35
N PRO A 67 23.73 -0.31 -13.42
CA PRO A 67 24.79 -1.24 -13.78
C PRO A 67 25.85 -1.43 -12.70
N GLU A 68 26.06 -0.44 -11.84
CA GLU A 68 27.01 -0.54 -10.72
C GLU A 68 26.46 -1.41 -9.58
N TYR A 69 25.13 -1.48 -9.45
CA TYR A 69 24.44 -2.19 -8.38
C TYR A 69 24.04 -3.62 -8.78
N GLN A 70 24.20 -4.02 -10.03
CA GLN A 70 23.80 -5.33 -10.53
C GLN A 70 24.87 -6.42 -10.35
N GLU A 71 24.45 -7.63 -9.98
CA GLU A 71 25.23 -8.88 -10.14
C GLU A 71 24.97 -9.51 -11.51
N ASP A 72 23.74 -9.38 -11.99
CA ASP A 72 23.26 -9.83 -13.29
C ASP A 72 22.12 -8.89 -13.74
N VAL A 73 21.67 -9.02 -14.98
CA VAL A 73 20.60 -8.19 -15.54
C VAL A 73 19.32 -8.34 -14.71
N TYR A 74 18.82 -7.24 -14.16
CA TYR A 74 17.70 -7.17 -13.20
C TYR A 74 17.92 -7.89 -11.86
N LEU A 75 19.16 -8.25 -11.52
CA LEU A 75 19.52 -8.81 -10.23
C LEU A 75 20.40 -7.83 -9.44
N ILE A 76 19.80 -7.10 -8.50
CA ILE A 76 20.49 -6.12 -7.66
C ILE A 76 21.34 -6.79 -6.58
N LYS A 77 22.61 -6.42 -6.42
CA LYS A 77 23.46 -6.85 -5.28
C LYS A 77 22.78 -6.52 -3.96
N LYS A 78 22.85 -7.45 -3.01
CA LYS A 78 22.15 -7.32 -1.73
C LYS A 78 22.49 -6.01 -1.01
N GLU A 79 23.75 -5.57 -0.99
CA GLU A 79 24.15 -4.35 -0.27
C GLU A 79 23.49 -3.05 -0.77
N PHE A 80 23.00 -3.02 -2.02
CA PHE A 80 22.35 -1.85 -2.63
C PHE A 80 20.81 -1.92 -2.62
N ALA A 81 20.23 -3.06 -2.23
CA ALA A 81 18.78 -3.24 -2.13
C ALA A 81 18.20 -2.55 -0.87
N ARG A 82 18.27 -1.22 -0.83
CA ARG A 82 17.90 -0.38 0.33
C ARG A 82 16.79 0.60 -0.04
N ILE A 83 15.82 0.76 0.85
CA ILE A 83 14.74 1.74 0.68
C ILE A 83 15.11 3.00 1.46
N GLY A 84 15.59 4.04 0.76
CA GLY A 84 16.08 5.26 1.42
C GLY A 84 15.06 5.94 2.36
N GLU A 85 13.76 5.84 2.08
CA GLU A 85 12.71 6.34 3.00
C GLU A 85 12.61 5.52 4.29
N VAL A 86 12.86 4.21 4.23
CA VAL A 86 12.96 3.36 5.43
C VAL A 86 14.21 3.71 6.22
N GLU A 87 15.36 3.86 5.56
CA GLU A 87 16.61 4.29 6.22
C GLU A 87 16.45 5.64 6.94
N ALA A 88 15.77 6.59 6.31
CA ALA A 88 15.47 7.88 6.93
C ALA A 88 14.65 7.75 8.22
N LEU A 89 13.73 6.78 8.29
CA LEU A 89 12.92 6.51 9.48
C LEU A 89 13.67 5.71 10.56
N LEU A 90 14.58 4.80 10.18
CA LEU A 90 15.38 4.03 11.14
C LEU A 90 16.40 4.89 11.91
N GLU A 91 16.70 6.10 11.44
CA GLU A 91 17.43 7.11 12.21
C GLU A 91 16.57 7.78 13.32
N MET A 92 15.26 7.50 13.35
CA MET A 92 14.36 7.89 14.44
C MET A 92 14.10 6.71 15.38
N ASP A 93 13.57 7.01 16.57
CA ASP A 93 13.07 6.00 17.50
C ASP A 93 11.65 5.55 17.06
N VAL A 94 11.58 4.66 16.07
CA VAL A 94 10.32 4.12 15.51
C VAL A 94 10.05 2.75 16.10
N ASP A 95 8.90 2.59 16.78
CA ASP A 95 8.52 1.33 17.42
C ASP A 95 8.07 0.24 16.43
N LYS A 96 7.36 0.66 15.37
CA LYS A 96 6.70 -0.23 14.42
C LYS A 96 6.54 0.42 13.05
N LEU A 97 6.83 -0.35 12.01
CA LEU A 97 6.76 0.10 10.63
C LEU A 97 6.11 -0.96 9.74
N ARG A 98 5.20 -0.53 8.85
CA ARG A 98 4.83 -1.25 7.63
C ARG A 98 5.71 -0.76 6.50
N VAL A 99 6.14 -1.65 5.60
CA VAL A 99 6.92 -1.30 4.42
C VAL A 99 6.16 -1.72 3.18
N CYS A 100 5.79 -0.77 2.31
CA CYS A 100 5.28 -1.10 0.98
C CYS A 100 6.44 -1.36 0.02
N ILE A 101 6.28 -2.35 -0.85
CA ILE A 101 7.24 -2.73 -1.87
C ILE A 101 6.43 -3.04 -3.11
N THR A 102 6.78 -2.45 -4.25
CA THR A 102 6.10 -2.78 -5.50
C THR A 102 6.42 -4.23 -5.85
N GLY A 103 5.38 -5.02 -6.08
CA GLY A 103 5.51 -6.46 -6.25
C GLY A 103 6.23 -6.85 -7.55
N PRO A 104 6.75 -8.09 -7.63
CA PRO A 104 7.48 -8.58 -8.79
C PRO A 104 6.72 -8.47 -10.10
N PHE A 105 5.40 -8.74 -10.12
CA PHE A 105 4.64 -8.66 -11.37
C PHE A 105 4.43 -7.23 -11.83
N GLU A 106 4.15 -6.29 -10.93
CA GLU A 106 4.02 -4.88 -11.27
C GLU A 106 5.35 -4.31 -11.80
N LEU A 107 6.48 -4.62 -11.14
CA LEU A 107 7.81 -4.22 -11.60
C LEU A 107 8.14 -4.83 -12.97
N TYR A 108 7.85 -6.12 -13.16
CA TYR A 108 8.04 -6.82 -14.43
C TYR A 108 7.19 -6.21 -15.54
N TYR A 109 5.88 -6.08 -15.29
CA TYR A 109 4.90 -5.60 -16.26
C TYR A 109 5.24 -4.17 -16.71
N ARG A 110 5.72 -3.33 -15.79
CA ARG A 110 6.12 -1.96 -16.11
C ARG A 110 7.27 -1.89 -17.12
N GLU A 111 8.17 -2.86 -17.11
CA GLU A 111 9.36 -2.89 -17.97
C GLU A 111 9.14 -3.70 -19.25
N PHE A 112 8.44 -4.83 -19.18
CA PHE A 112 8.36 -5.82 -20.26
C PHE A 112 6.96 -5.97 -20.87
N GLY A 113 5.93 -5.37 -20.25
CA GLY A 113 4.55 -5.58 -20.65
C GLY A 113 4.03 -6.97 -20.27
N PRO A 114 3.01 -7.49 -20.97
CA PRO A 114 2.23 -8.64 -20.50
C PRO A 114 2.88 -10.01 -20.76
N VAL A 115 3.87 -10.10 -21.65
CA VAL A 115 4.54 -11.37 -21.96
C VAL A 115 5.54 -11.68 -20.85
N ILE A 116 5.35 -12.77 -20.10
CA ILE A 116 6.19 -13.15 -18.97
C ILE A 116 7.32 -14.08 -19.41
N TYR A 117 8.56 -13.68 -19.12
CA TYR A 117 9.77 -14.50 -19.24
C TYR A 117 10.21 -14.93 -17.83
N ASP A 118 10.17 -16.24 -17.58
CA ASP A 118 10.33 -16.80 -16.23
C ASP A 118 11.71 -16.46 -15.62
N ASP A 119 12.77 -16.47 -16.43
CA ASP A 119 14.13 -16.13 -16.00
C ASP A 119 14.25 -14.67 -15.54
N VAL A 120 13.62 -13.74 -16.26
CA VAL A 120 13.59 -12.32 -15.89
C VAL A 120 12.71 -12.09 -14.66
N LEU A 121 11.55 -12.75 -14.58
CA LEU A 121 10.67 -12.67 -13.42
C LEU A 121 11.38 -13.17 -12.15
N GLU A 122 12.11 -14.27 -12.25
CA GLU A 122 12.94 -14.82 -11.16
C GLU A 122 13.98 -13.78 -10.68
N LYS A 123 14.71 -13.10 -11.59
CA LYS A 123 15.68 -12.07 -11.19
C LYS A 123 15.02 -10.88 -10.48
N ILE A 124 13.85 -10.46 -10.94
CA ILE A 124 13.08 -9.41 -10.27
C ILE A 124 12.59 -9.89 -8.90
N SER A 125 12.07 -11.11 -8.79
CA SER A 125 11.64 -11.72 -7.52
C SER A 125 12.78 -11.74 -6.49
N ILE A 126 13.95 -12.25 -6.88
CA ILE A 126 15.13 -12.28 -6.01
C ILE A 126 15.54 -10.84 -5.61
N SER A 127 15.48 -9.90 -6.53
CA SER A 127 15.76 -8.49 -6.23
C SER A 127 14.79 -7.90 -5.21
N VAL A 128 13.48 -8.17 -5.34
CA VAL A 128 12.46 -7.78 -4.35
C VAL A 128 12.73 -8.45 -3.00
N GLY A 129 13.05 -9.74 -2.99
CA GLY A 129 13.47 -10.47 -1.79
C GLY A 129 14.67 -9.81 -1.09
N ARG A 130 15.66 -9.33 -1.84
CA ARG A 130 16.82 -8.61 -1.26
C ARG A 130 16.45 -7.29 -0.58
N PHE A 131 15.43 -6.57 -1.07
CA PHE A 131 14.91 -5.40 -0.35
C PHE A 131 14.28 -5.80 0.98
N VAL A 132 13.51 -6.89 0.99
CA VAL A 132 12.88 -7.44 2.20
C VAL A 132 13.92 -7.90 3.22
N GLU A 133 14.94 -8.64 2.77
CA GLU A 133 16.03 -9.16 3.63
C GLU A 133 16.86 -8.06 4.30
N ASN A 134 16.88 -6.84 3.74
CA ASN A 134 17.61 -5.70 4.30
C ASN A 134 16.77 -4.86 5.27
N LEU A 135 15.50 -5.22 5.49
CA LEU A 135 14.65 -4.54 6.46
C LEU A 135 15.06 -4.91 7.89
N ASP A 136 14.95 -3.94 8.80
CA ASP A 136 15.18 -4.19 10.21
C ASP A 136 13.98 -4.89 10.85
N GLY A 137 14.08 -6.21 11.06
CA GLY A 137 13.05 -7.02 11.72
C GLY A 137 12.76 -6.63 13.18
N ALA A 138 13.62 -5.82 13.82
CA ALA A 138 13.33 -5.27 15.14
C ALA A 138 12.22 -4.21 15.10
N VAL A 139 12.03 -3.54 13.96
CA VAL A 139 11.08 -2.42 13.79
C VAL A 139 9.97 -2.76 12.80
N VAL A 140 10.31 -3.41 11.68
CA VAL A 140 9.33 -3.75 10.65
C VAL A 140 8.46 -4.91 11.14
N ARG A 141 7.13 -4.75 11.08
CA ARG A 141 6.16 -5.77 11.49
C ARG A 141 5.38 -6.35 10.33
N CYS A 142 5.33 -5.64 9.22
CA CYS A 142 4.60 -6.04 8.04
C CYS A 142 5.26 -5.47 6.79
N ILE A 143 5.33 -6.28 5.73
CA ILE A 143 5.59 -5.83 4.37
C ILE A 143 4.34 -5.95 3.53
N SER A 144 4.22 -5.12 2.50
CA SER A 144 3.15 -5.21 1.50
C SER A 144 3.75 -5.25 0.11
N LEU A 145 3.39 -6.27 -0.64
CA LEU A 145 3.67 -6.38 -2.07
C LEU A 145 2.52 -5.75 -2.83
N ASP A 146 2.75 -4.57 -3.40
CA ASP A 146 1.71 -3.80 -4.09
C ASP A 146 1.65 -4.23 -5.56
N GLU A 147 0.54 -4.84 -5.96
CA GLU A 147 0.34 -5.49 -7.26
C GLU A 147 -0.93 -4.98 -7.96
N PRO A 148 -1.02 -3.66 -8.28
CA PRO A 148 -2.25 -3.05 -8.77
C PRO A 148 -2.70 -3.60 -10.12
N SER A 149 -1.78 -4.05 -10.98
CA SER A 149 -2.10 -4.66 -12.28
C SER A 149 -2.61 -6.11 -12.17
N LEU A 150 -2.26 -6.84 -11.10
CA LEU A 150 -2.62 -8.24 -10.96
C LEU A 150 -4.12 -8.37 -10.68
N GLY A 151 -4.85 -9.04 -11.58
CA GLY A 151 -6.31 -9.20 -11.48
C GLY A 151 -7.14 -8.02 -12.01
N THR A 152 -6.53 -6.91 -12.39
CA THR A 152 -7.20 -5.77 -13.06
C THR A 152 -6.84 -5.68 -14.53
N ASN A 153 -5.61 -6.07 -14.91
CA ASN A 153 -5.18 -6.10 -16.29
C ASN A 153 -5.50 -7.46 -16.93
N PRO A 154 -6.40 -7.53 -17.94
CA PRO A 154 -6.75 -8.78 -18.59
C PRO A 154 -5.58 -9.42 -19.36
N GLU A 155 -4.55 -8.65 -19.74
CA GLU A 155 -3.39 -9.18 -20.47
C GLU A 155 -2.36 -9.85 -19.54
N LEU A 156 -2.36 -9.50 -18.25
CA LEU A 156 -1.46 -10.08 -17.25
C LEU A 156 -2.13 -11.30 -16.61
N GLN A 157 -1.88 -12.48 -17.16
CA GLN A 157 -2.46 -13.75 -16.72
C GLN A 157 -1.37 -14.77 -16.34
N PRO A 158 -0.69 -14.59 -15.20
CA PRO A 158 0.36 -15.53 -14.80
C PRO A 158 -0.20 -16.92 -14.50
N THR A 159 0.65 -17.92 -14.73
CA THR A 159 0.43 -19.32 -14.32
C THR A 159 0.68 -19.50 -12.82
N GLU A 160 0.30 -20.65 -12.27
CA GLU A 160 0.61 -20.99 -10.87
C GLU A 160 2.12 -21.02 -10.62
N ASP A 161 2.88 -21.68 -11.50
CA ASP A 161 4.36 -21.70 -11.44
C ASP A 161 4.97 -20.28 -11.45
N GLN A 162 4.40 -19.35 -12.23
CA GLN A 162 4.89 -17.96 -12.27
C GLN A 162 4.57 -17.20 -10.99
N LEU A 163 3.44 -17.49 -10.35
CA LEU A 163 3.10 -16.92 -9.04
C LEU A 163 4.07 -17.43 -7.97
N GLU A 164 4.43 -18.72 -8.02
CA GLU A 164 5.46 -19.29 -7.15
C GLU A 164 6.81 -18.60 -7.38
N ILE A 165 7.29 -18.52 -8.62
CA ILE A 165 8.55 -17.82 -8.98
C ILE A 165 8.55 -16.39 -8.46
N ALA A 166 7.43 -15.66 -8.61
CA ALA A 166 7.34 -14.28 -8.17
C ALA A 166 7.52 -14.14 -6.66
N TYR A 167 6.92 -15.02 -5.86
CA TYR A 167 6.77 -14.78 -4.43
C TYR A 167 7.58 -15.72 -3.53
N GLU A 168 8.17 -16.80 -4.04
CA GLU A 168 8.94 -17.77 -3.23
C GLU A 168 10.18 -17.15 -2.55
N ASN A 169 10.79 -16.14 -3.18
CA ASN A 169 11.98 -15.45 -2.65
C ASN A 169 11.65 -14.39 -1.58
N ILE A 170 10.38 -14.24 -1.23
CA ILE A 170 9.94 -13.28 -0.20
C ILE A 170 9.93 -13.98 1.15
N ASN A 171 10.99 -13.76 1.92
CA ASN A 171 11.12 -14.30 3.27
C ASN A 171 11.16 -13.18 4.31
N PHE A 172 10.12 -13.10 5.15
CA PHE A 172 9.99 -12.08 6.18
C PHE A 172 9.41 -12.68 7.45
N ASP A 173 10.06 -12.43 8.59
CA ASP A 173 9.60 -12.84 9.92
C ASP A 173 8.55 -11.85 10.45
N GLY A 174 7.37 -11.89 9.84
CA GLY A 174 6.24 -11.02 10.15
C GLY A 174 5.13 -11.16 9.11
N ASP A 175 4.23 -10.19 9.05
CA ASP A 175 3.11 -10.27 8.10
C ASP A 175 3.54 -9.86 6.69
N VAL A 176 3.35 -10.77 5.72
CA VAL A 176 3.47 -10.46 4.30
C VAL A 176 2.08 -10.24 3.72
N GLN A 177 1.79 -8.98 3.41
CA GLN A 177 0.60 -8.57 2.68
C GLN A 177 0.86 -8.60 1.17
N ILE A 178 -0.18 -8.92 0.40
CA ILE A 178 -0.27 -8.53 -1.01
C ILE A 178 -1.45 -7.58 -1.18
N HIS A 179 -1.25 -6.41 -1.78
CA HIS A 179 -2.31 -5.45 -2.02
C HIS A 179 -2.79 -5.57 -3.47
N LEU A 180 -4.03 -6.02 -3.63
CA LEU A 180 -4.71 -6.16 -4.91
C LEU A 180 -5.80 -5.08 -5.04
N HIS A 181 -5.86 -4.42 -6.19
CA HIS A 181 -6.94 -3.47 -6.52
C HIS A 181 -8.27 -4.18 -6.86
N SER A 182 -8.24 -5.49 -7.02
CA SER A 182 -9.41 -6.32 -7.32
C SER A 182 -9.33 -7.62 -6.54
N PRO A 183 -10.41 -8.06 -5.87
CA PRO A 183 -10.41 -9.33 -5.16
C PRO A 183 -10.34 -10.52 -6.13
N LEU A 184 -10.60 -10.36 -7.44
CA LEU A 184 -10.75 -11.48 -8.39
C LEU A 184 -9.58 -12.46 -8.43
N TYR A 185 -8.38 -12.04 -8.04
CA TYR A 185 -7.17 -12.87 -8.08
C TYR A 185 -6.84 -13.53 -6.74
N TYR A 186 -7.59 -13.29 -5.66
CA TYR A 186 -7.20 -13.72 -4.31
C TYR A 186 -7.06 -15.25 -4.19
N THR A 187 -7.91 -16.02 -4.86
CA THR A 187 -7.87 -17.50 -4.78
C THR A 187 -6.56 -18.07 -5.27
N LYS A 188 -5.96 -17.46 -6.30
CA LYS A 188 -4.65 -17.86 -6.83
C LYS A 188 -3.50 -17.53 -5.88
N ILE A 189 -3.68 -16.55 -4.99
CA ILE A 189 -2.70 -16.19 -3.96
C ILE A 189 -2.76 -17.12 -2.76
N LEU A 190 -3.91 -17.77 -2.50
CA LEU A 190 -4.08 -18.61 -1.31
C LEU A 190 -3.03 -19.74 -1.21
N GLY A 191 -2.55 -20.25 -2.36
CA GLY A 191 -1.51 -21.28 -2.43
C GLY A 191 -0.08 -20.78 -2.18
N ILE A 192 0.15 -19.47 -2.19
CA ILE A 192 1.49 -18.89 -2.03
C ILE A 192 1.87 -18.87 -0.55
N GLU A 193 2.88 -19.66 -0.16
CA GLU A 193 3.27 -19.82 1.24
C GLU A 193 3.77 -18.51 1.88
N SER A 194 4.56 -17.74 1.14
CA SER A 194 5.19 -16.50 1.61
C SER A 194 4.21 -15.36 1.89
N ILE A 195 2.98 -15.42 1.38
CA ILE A 195 1.96 -14.37 1.58
C ILE A 195 0.97 -14.85 2.64
N ASN A 196 0.77 -14.08 3.71
CA ASN A 196 -0.14 -14.46 4.80
C ASN A 196 -1.41 -13.61 4.86
N VAL A 197 -1.42 -12.46 4.19
CA VAL A 197 -2.52 -11.50 4.25
C VAL A 197 -2.88 -11.00 2.85
N VAL A 198 -4.12 -11.20 2.43
CA VAL A 198 -4.62 -10.64 1.15
C VAL A 198 -5.32 -9.30 1.40
N GLY A 199 -4.82 -8.25 0.78
CA GLY A 199 -5.38 -6.90 0.81
C GLY A 199 -6.35 -6.65 -0.35
N ILE A 200 -7.55 -6.20 -0.02
CA ILE A 200 -8.60 -5.86 -0.98
C ILE A 200 -9.09 -4.42 -0.78
N GLU A 201 -9.43 -3.77 -1.89
CA GLU A 201 -10.13 -2.48 -1.91
C GLU A 201 -11.64 -2.72 -1.93
N SER A 202 -12.38 -2.08 -1.03
CA SER A 202 -13.81 -2.31 -0.88
C SER A 202 -14.64 -1.11 -0.42
N ALA A 203 -14.03 0.00 0.01
CA ALA A 203 -14.79 1.15 0.51
C ALA A 203 -15.56 1.86 -0.61
N LYS A 204 -15.01 1.88 -1.83
CA LYS A 204 -15.71 2.39 -3.01
C LYS A 204 -16.86 1.49 -3.47
N ASP A 205 -16.72 0.17 -3.36
CA ASP A 205 -17.76 -0.82 -3.67
C ASP A 205 -17.74 -1.96 -2.65
N GLU A 206 -18.61 -1.87 -1.63
CA GLU A 206 -18.63 -2.82 -0.51
C GLU A 206 -19.01 -4.25 -0.91
N ARG A 207 -19.49 -4.46 -2.15
CA ARG A 207 -19.70 -5.80 -2.72
C ARG A 207 -18.38 -6.53 -2.96
N ALA A 208 -17.26 -5.79 -3.06
CA ALA A 208 -15.94 -6.39 -3.21
C ALA A 208 -15.61 -7.38 -2.08
N MET A 209 -16.07 -7.09 -0.85
CA MET A 209 -15.90 -7.99 0.30
C MET A 209 -16.61 -9.34 0.11
N GLU A 210 -17.70 -9.38 -0.66
CA GLU A 210 -18.51 -10.60 -0.86
C GLU A 210 -17.87 -11.54 -1.88
N PHE A 211 -16.85 -11.10 -2.61
CA PHE A 211 -16.06 -11.97 -3.49
C PHE A 211 -14.94 -12.72 -2.79
N VAL A 212 -14.68 -12.45 -1.50
CA VAL A 212 -13.69 -13.16 -0.71
C VAL A 212 -14.40 -14.06 0.28
N ASP A 213 -14.18 -15.37 0.17
CA ASP A 213 -14.76 -16.36 1.06
C ASP A 213 -13.89 -16.55 2.31
N ARG A 214 -14.53 -16.47 3.48
CA ARG A 214 -13.88 -16.70 4.77
C ARG A 214 -13.43 -18.15 4.92
N GLU A 215 -14.19 -19.13 4.43
CA GLU A 215 -13.84 -20.55 4.55
C GLU A 215 -12.58 -20.89 3.74
N GLU A 216 -12.38 -20.24 2.60
CA GLU A 216 -11.16 -20.38 1.79
C GLU A 216 -9.94 -19.78 2.48
N LEU A 217 -10.08 -18.58 3.09
CA LEU A 217 -9.04 -17.98 3.93
C LEU A 217 -8.69 -18.89 5.11
N GLU A 218 -9.70 -19.48 5.76
CA GLU A 218 -9.51 -20.40 6.88
C GLU A 218 -8.77 -21.68 6.45
N SER A 219 -9.14 -22.24 5.30
CA SER A 219 -8.54 -23.46 4.76
C SER A 219 -7.09 -23.27 4.33
N ALA A 220 -6.74 -22.09 3.82
CA ALA A 220 -5.38 -21.73 3.41
C ALA A 220 -4.54 -21.09 4.53
N ASP A 221 -5.10 -20.97 5.74
CA ASP A 221 -4.53 -20.26 6.89
C ASP A 221 -4.02 -18.84 6.55
N LYS A 222 -4.84 -18.09 5.80
CA LYS A 222 -4.57 -16.71 5.41
C LYS A 222 -5.47 -15.74 6.16
N TYR A 223 -5.07 -14.48 6.19
CA TYR A 223 -5.84 -13.36 6.71
C TYR A 223 -6.24 -12.41 5.58
N VAL A 224 -7.14 -11.48 5.89
CA VAL A 224 -7.55 -10.41 4.99
C VAL A 224 -7.26 -9.03 5.58
N ARG A 225 -6.86 -8.11 4.72
CA ARG A 225 -6.78 -6.67 4.93
C ARG A 225 -7.88 -6.00 4.11
N VAL A 226 -8.74 -5.22 4.76
CA VAL A 226 -9.92 -4.62 4.08
C VAL A 226 -9.81 -3.10 4.02
N GLY A 227 -9.92 -2.55 2.82
CA GLY A 227 -10.13 -1.13 2.60
C GLY A 227 -11.52 -0.70 3.08
N ILE A 228 -11.58 0.12 4.14
CA ILE A 228 -12.80 0.59 4.81
C ILE A 228 -13.07 2.07 4.62
N ALA A 229 -12.12 2.81 4.02
CA ALA A 229 -12.28 4.21 3.68
C ALA A 229 -11.84 4.48 2.24
N ARG A 230 -12.60 5.31 1.54
CA ARG A 230 -12.34 5.64 0.13
C ARG A 230 -11.08 6.50 -0.01
N SER A 231 -10.22 6.14 -0.96
CA SER A 231 -9.05 6.94 -1.37
C SER A 231 -9.25 7.71 -2.68
N ASP A 232 -10.43 7.61 -3.32
CA ASP A 232 -10.78 8.32 -4.55
C ASP A 232 -11.35 9.72 -4.25
N ILE A 233 -10.46 10.68 -3.93
CA ILE A 233 -10.88 12.04 -3.56
C ILE A 233 -11.79 12.71 -4.61
N ASP A 234 -11.55 12.47 -5.90
CA ASP A 234 -12.39 12.99 -6.97
C ASP A 234 -13.83 12.48 -6.87
N GLY A 235 -14.00 11.20 -6.53
CA GLY A 235 -15.30 10.58 -6.33
C GLY A 235 -15.98 11.09 -5.06
N ILE A 236 -15.23 11.26 -3.97
CA ILE A 236 -15.72 11.85 -2.71
C ILE A 236 -16.25 13.26 -2.96
N VAL A 237 -15.46 14.12 -3.59
CA VAL A 237 -15.84 15.51 -3.87
C VAL A 237 -16.99 15.59 -4.88
N ALA A 238 -16.99 14.75 -5.92
CA ALA A 238 -18.09 14.71 -6.89
C ALA A 238 -19.42 14.34 -6.22
N GLU A 239 -19.41 13.34 -5.35
CA GLU A 239 -20.60 12.91 -4.61
C GLU A 239 -21.09 13.99 -3.63
N TYR A 240 -20.18 14.62 -2.89
CA TYR A 240 -20.52 15.74 -2.02
C TYR A 240 -21.16 16.90 -2.80
N ASN A 241 -20.54 17.34 -3.90
CA ASN A 241 -21.07 18.42 -4.74
C ASN A 241 -22.45 18.08 -5.31
N ALA A 242 -22.69 16.82 -5.70
CA ALA A 242 -23.99 16.38 -6.17
C ALA A 242 -25.07 16.44 -5.06
N ARG A 243 -24.72 16.14 -3.81
CA ARG A 243 -25.63 16.19 -2.65
C ARG A 243 -25.94 17.61 -2.19
N THR A 244 -24.98 18.53 -2.28
CA THR A 244 -25.09 19.88 -1.69
C THR A 244 -25.32 20.99 -2.72
N GLY A 245 -25.09 20.73 -4.00
CA GLY A 245 -25.08 21.75 -5.05
C GLY A 245 -23.87 22.71 -4.99
N SER A 246 -22.82 22.34 -4.25
CA SER A 246 -21.59 23.14 -4.09
C SER A 246 -20.55 22.84 -5.18
N ASN A 247 -19.44 23.58 -5.15
CA ASN A 247 -18.21 23.22 -5.84
C ASN A 247 -17.04 23.29 -4.85
N ALA A 248 -16.80 22.19 -4.14
CA ALA A 248 -15.82 22.10 -3.07
C ALA A 248 -14.36 22.33 -3.54
N TRP A 249 -14.05 22.12 -4.81
CA TRP A 249 -12.70 22.35 -5.35
C TRP A 249 -12.20 23.80 -5.24
N LYS A 250 -13.10 24.76 -4.97
CA LYS A 250 -12.76 26.17 -4.83
C LYS A 250 -12.27 26.54 -3.42
N ASP A 251 -12.44 25.67 -2.43
CA ASP A 251 -12.12 25.96 -1.03
C ASP A 251 -11.60 24.70 -0.33
N LYS A 252 -10.38 24.76 0.21
CA LYS A 252 -9.78 23.66 1.00
C LYS A 252 -10.72 23.21 2.12
N ASN A 253 -11.42 24.13 2.79
CA ASN A 253 -12.34 23.79 3.87
C ASN A 253 -13.58 23.01 3.39
N GLU A 254 -14.03 23.25 2.16
CA GLU A 254 -15.14 22.49 1.59
C GLU A 254 -14.73 21.06 1.23
N ILE A 255 -13.46 20.83 0.85
CA ILE A 255 -12.93 19.48 0.64
C ILE A 255 -12.85 18.72 1.97
N LEU A 256 -12.42 19.36 3.06
CA LEU A 256 -12.48 18.76 4.40
C LEU A 256 -13.91 18.36 4.80
N LYS A 257 -14.89 19.24 4.54
CA LYS A 257 -16.32 18.91 4.75
C LYS A 257 -16.79 17.76 3.87
N ALA A 258 -16.33 17.70 2.61
CA ALA A 258 -16.66 16.59 1.72
C ALA A 258 -16.17 15.25 2.29
N ILE A 259 -14.92 15.21 2.78
CA ILE A 259 -14.36 14.03 3.45
C ILE A 259 -15.21 13.68 4.68
N ASP A 260 -15.52 14.63 5.56
CA ASP A 260 -16.35 14.39 6.75
C ASP A 260 -17.79 13.98 6.46
N THR A 261 -18.32 14.37 5.30
CA THR A 261 -19.72 14.06 4.94
C THR A 261 -19.85 12.71 4.25
N ILE A 262 -18.91 12.37 3.37
CA ILE A 262 -18.96 11.14 2.56
C ILE A 262 -18.25 9.99 3.26
N GLU A 263 -17.10 10.27 3.88
CA GLU A 263 -16.25 9.32 4.62
C GLU A 263 -16.20 9.70 6.10
N SER A 264 -17.40 9.86 6.69
CA SER A 264 -17.55 10.15 8.11
C SER A 264 -17.16 8.94 8.98
N PRO A 265 -16.81 9.15 10.27
CA PRO A 265 -16.54 8.06 11.20
C PRO A 265 -17.68 7.02 11.26
N GLU A 266 -18.94 7.44 11.18
CA GLU A 266 -20.10 6.55 11.21
C GLU A 266 -20.20 5.70 9.94
N VAL A 267 -19.96 6.27 8.77
CA VAL A 267 -19.96 5.53 7.50
C VAL A 267 -18.84 4.48 7.51
N ILE A 268 -17.64 4.87 7.92
CA ILE A 268 -16.48 3.97 8.01
C ILE A 268 -16.73 2.87 9.05
N LYS A 269 -17.34 3.21 10.20
CA LYS A 269 -17.71 2.25 11.24
C LYS A 269 -18.62 1.14 10.70
N GLU A 270 -19.65 1.49 9.93
CA GLU A 270 -20.55 0.49 9.34
C GLU A 270 -19.82 -0.48 8.40
N ARG A 271 -18.84 0.02 7.64
CA ARG A 271 -17.97 -0.84 6.81
C ARG A 271 -17.08 -1.74 7.65
N ILE A 272 -16.51 -1.26 8.76
CA ILE A 272 -15.75 -2.10 9.69
C ILE A 272 -16.63 -3.20 10.27
N LEU A 273 -17.85 -2.87 10.71
CA LEU A 273 -18.82 -3.86 11.21
C LEU A 273 -19.20 -4.88 10.13
N LYS A 274 -19.35 -4.47 8.87
CA LYS A 274 -19.57 -5.39 7.74
C LYS A 274 -18.38 -6.34 7.56
N ALA A 275 -17.16 -5.82 7.53
CA ALA A 275 -15.95 -6.62 7.40
C ALA A 275 -15.81 -7.62 8.56
N GLN A 276 -16.09 -7.21 9.81
CA GLN A 276 -16.07 -8.11 10.98
C GLN A 276 -17.08 -9.25 10.86
N ARG A 277 -18.30 -8.96 10.39
CA ARG A 277 -19.34 -10.00 10.18
C ARG A 277 -18.93 -11.01 9.12
N LEU A 278 -18.33 -10.55 8.02
CA LEU A 278 -17.93 -11.41 6.90
C LEU A 278 -16.72 -12.27 7.24
N PHE A 279 -15.67 -11.67 7.82
CA PHE A 279 -14.36 -12.31 7.94
C PHE A 279 -14.01 -12.78 9.36
N GLY A 280 -14.71 -12.29 10.39
CA GLY A 280 -14.47 -12.68 11.78
C GLY A 280 -13.00 -12.53 12.19
N GLU A 281 -12.39 -13.61 12.66
CA GLU A 281 -10.99 -13.64 13.10
C GLU A 281 -9.98 -13.54 11.95
N ARG A 282 -10.40 -13.78 10.70
CA ARG A 282 -9.54 -13.60 9.52
C ARG A 282 -9.35 -12.13 9.14
N LEU A 283 -10.16 -11.21 9.65
CA LEU A 283 -9.95 -9.77 9.50
C LEU A 283 -8.78 -9.30 10.38
N LYS A 284 -7.61 -9.16 9.78
CA LYS A 284 -6.39 -8.78 10.52
C LYS A 284 -6.12 -7.28 10.45
N TYR A 285 -6.27 -6.68 9.26
CA TYR A 285 -5.97 -5.28 9.01
C TYR A 285 -7.16 -4.52 8.40
N ILE A 286 -7.22 -3.23 8.71
CA ILE A 286 -8.16 -2.28 8.10
C ILE A 286 -7.43 -0.98 7.77
N GLY A 287 -7.86 -0.27 6.73
CA GLY A 287 -7.28 1.00 6.33
C GLY A 287 -8.01 1.65 5.16
N PRO A 288 -7.44 2.70 4.53
CA PRO A 288 -7.97 3.24 3.27
C PRO A 288 -7.84 2.22 2.12
N ASP A 289 -8.68 2.29 1.09
CA ASP A 289 -8.61 1.40 -0.08
C ASP A 289 -7.20 1.33 -0.67
N CYS A 290 -6.68 2.49 -1.07
CA CYS A 290 -5.36 2.66 -1.69
C CYS A 290 -4.54 3.75 -0.96
N GLY A 291 -3.37 4.09 -1.51
CA GLY A 291 -2.58 5.22 -1.05
C GLY A 291 -3.30 6.56 -1.25
N LEU A 292 -2.90 7.56 -0.46
CA LEU A 292 -3.58 8.86 -0.36
C LEU A 292 -2.89 9.97 -1.17
N PHE A 293 -1.93 9.65 -2.04
CA PHE A 293 -1.20 10.64 -2.85
C PHE A 293 -2.13 11.53 -3.69
N SER A 294 -3.28 11.03 -4.13
CA SER A 294 -4.28 11.79 -4.90
C SER A 294 -4.91 12.94 -4.11
N PHE A 295 -4.81 12.94 -2.78
CA PHE A 295 -5.41 13.96 -1.94
C PHE A 295 -4.73 15.32 -2.15
N PRO A 296 -5.47 16.45 -2.16
CA PRO A 296 -4.93 17.75 -2.54
C PRO A 296 -3.87 18.32 -1.58
N SER A 297 -3.86 17.85 -0.33
CA SER A 297 -2.84 18.20 0.65
C SER A 297 -2.73 17.14 1.74
N GLN A 298 -1.65 17.21 2.51
CA GLN A 298 -1.43 16.34 3.68
C GLN A 298 -2.54 16.49 4.73
N GLU A 299 -3.08 17.69 4.91
CA GLU A 299 -4.20 17.94 5.82
C GLU A 299 -5.44 17.13 5.45
N HIS A 300 -5.81 17.09 4.17
CA HIS A 300 -6.95 16.29 3.72
C HIS A 300 -6.71 14.79 3.90
N ALA A 301 -5.48 14.31 3.64
CA ALA A 301 -5.14 12.91 3.84
C ALA A 301 -5.14 12.53 5.34
N VAL A 302 -4.59 13.39 6.22
CA VAL A 302 -4.67 13.22 7.68
C VAL A 302 -6.12 13.15 8.12
N LYS A 303 -6.98 14.02 7.59
CA LYS A 303 -8.39 14.05 7.97
C LYS A 303 -9.11 12.72 7.73
N LEU A 304 -8.83 12.05 6.61
CA LEU A 304 -9.36 10.71 6.37
C LEU A 304 -8.86 9.69 7.40
N LEU A 305 -7.55 9.72 7.71
CA LEU A 305 -6.95 8.81 8.70
C LEU A 305 -7.52 9.04 10.11
N GLU A 306 -7.75 10.29 10.50
CA GLU A 306 -8.43 10.66 11.74
C GLU A 306 -9.85 10.13 11.79
N ASN A 307 -10.61 10.23 10.70
CA ASN A 307 -11.96 9.68 10.62
C ASN A 307 -11.98 8.15 10.77
N ILE A 308 -10.99 7.44 10.21
CA ILE A 308 -10.83 5.99 10.41
C ILE A 308 -10.54 5.67 11.88
N ASN A 309 -9.61 6.41 12.50
CA ASN A 309 -9.26 6.20 13.90
C ASN A 309 -10.46 6.47 14.82
N GLU A 310 -11.24 7.51 14.55
CA GLU A 310 -12.46 7.80 15.29
C GLU A 310 -13.52 6.72 15.08
N ALA A 311 -13.72 6.24 13.85
CA ALA A 311 -14.62 5.12 13.56
C ALA A 311 -14.29 3.88 14.40
N ARG A 312 -13.00 3.58 14.57
CA ARG A 312 -12.53 2.48 15.42
C ARG A 312 -12.85 2.67 16.89
N ARG A 313 -12.78 3.91 17.41
CA ARG A 313 -13.12 4.23 18.81
C ARG A 313 -14.62 4.15 19.09
N LEU A 314 -15.44 4.23 18.05
CA LEU A 314 -16.89 4.10 18.15
C LEU A 314 -17.39 2.64 18.15
N LEU A 315 -16.50 1.66 17.98
CA LEU A 315 -16.79 0.21 18.03
C LEU A 315 -16.67 -0.33 19.46
#